data_AF-A0A8S3IAU7-F1
#
_entry.id   AF-A0A8S3IAU7-F1
#
_cell.length_a   1.000
_cell.length_b   1.000
_cell.length_c   1.000
_cell.angle_alpha   90.00
_cell.angle_beta   90.00
_cell.angle_gamma   90.00
#
_symmetry.space_group_name_H-M   'P 1'
#
loop_
_entity.id
_entity.type
_entity.pdbx_description
1 polymer ?
#
loop_
_entity_poly.entity_id
_entity_poly.type
_entity_poly.pdbx_seq_one_letter_code
_entity_poly.pdbx_strand_id
1 'polypeptide(L)' 'MQLIKLGLAWNKIGDTGAKYLAEALRNNTTLNKLDLWGNEITENGVHYLFEALRYNRVLLELEVGA' A
#
# COMPACT_ATOMS: atom_id res chain seq x y z
N MET A 1 -11.39 -8.55 -16.17
CA MET A 1 -10.93 -7.17 -15.96
C MET A 1 -10.24 -7.14 -14.60
N GLN A 2 -8.93 -6.89 -14.54
CA GLN A 2 -8.17 -6.89 -13.28
C GLN A 2 -7.77 -5.47 -12.89
N LEU A 3 -7.76 -5.17 -11.59
CA LEU A 3 -7.31 -3.87 -11.08
C LEU A 3 -5.78 -3.84 -11.05
N ILE A 4 -5.21 -2.94 -11.85
CA ILE A 4 -3.75 -2.82 -12.04
C ILE A 4 -3.19 -1.61 -11.29
N LYS A 5 -4.00 -0.57 -11.08
CA LYS A 5 -3.62 0.66 -10.38
C LYS A 5 -4.72 1.05 -9.41
N LEU A 6 -4.32 1.49 -8.21
CA LEU A 6 -5.23 1.94 -7.17
C LEU A 6 -4.70 3.25 -6.59
N GLY A 7 -5.49 4.33 -6.70
CA GLY A 7 -5.19 5.61 -6.08
C GLY A 7 -6.06 5.81 -4.86
N LEU A 8 -5.43 6.02 -3.70
CA LEU A 8 -6.08 6.28 -2.42
C LEU A 8 -5.49 7.51 -1.74
N ALA A 9 -4.88 8.44 -2.48
CA ALA A 9 -4.35 9.66 -1.90
C ALA A 9 -5.41 10.45 -1.11
N TRP A 10 -5.00 11.09 -0.02
CA TRP A 10 -5.83 11.98 0.81
C TRP A 10 -7.07 11.35 1.47
N ASN A 11 -6.98 10.10 1.94
CA ASN A 11 -8.11 9.38 2.55
C ASN A 11 -7.98 9.13 4.06
N LYS A 12 -6.97 9.68 4.74
CA LYS A 12 -6.73 9.49 6.19
C LYS A 12 -6.68 8.02 6.61
N ILE A 13 -6.04 7.18 5.79
CA ILE A 13 -5.95 5.73 6.03
C ILE A 13 -5.25 5.42 7.37
N GLY A 14 -4.22 6.20 7.72
CA GLY A 14 -3.41 6.01 8.93
C GLY A 14 -2.70 4.66 9.01
N ASP A 15 -2.00 4.42 10.13
CA ASP A 15 -1.22 3.19 10.33
C ASP A 15 -2.09 1.92 10.35
N THR A 16 -3.29 2.00 10.92
CA THR A 16 -4.24 0.88 10.97
C THR A 16 -4.68 0.48 9.57
N GLY A 17 -5.02 1.43 8.71
CA GLY A 17 -5.37 1.14 7.33
C GLY A 17 -4.16 0.64 6.52
N ALA A 18 -2.96 1.19 6.75
CA ALA A 18 -1.73 0.71 6.14
C ALA A 18 -1.43 -0.76 6.50
N LYS A 19 -1.71 -1.18 7.74
CA LYS A 19 -1.63 -2.58 8.16
C LYS A 19 -2.55 -3.50 7.34
N TYR A 20 -3.82 -3.12 7.18
CA TYR A 20 -4.77 -3.92 6.39
C TYR A 20 -4.41 -3.94 4.90
N LEU A 21 -3.94 -2.82 4.35
CA LEU A 21 -3.40 -2.78 2.99
C LEU A 21 -2.20 -3.71 2.83
N ALA A 22 -1.28 -3.75 3.80
CA ALA A 22 -0.15 -4.66 3.80
C ALA A 22 -0.59 -6.14 3.77
N GLU A 23 -1.57 -6.52 4.59
CA GLU A 23 -2.13 -7.87 4.60
C GLU A 23 -2.73 -8.24 3.22
N ALA A 24 -3.47 -7.33 2.60
CA ALA A 24 -4.02 -7.51 1.26
C ALA A 24 -2.92 -7.61 0.18
N LEU A 25 -1.88 -6.78 0.28
CA LEU A 25 -0.78 -6.74 -0.68
C LEU A 25 0.01 -8.04 -0.70
N ARG A 26 0.20 -8.75 0.43
CA ARG A 26 0.98 -10.00 0.46
C ARG A 26 0.52 -11.05 -0.56
N ASN A 27 -0.79 -11.13 -0.81
CA ASN A 27 -1.39 -12.12 -1.71
C ASN A 27 -1.90 -11.51 -3.02
N ASN A 28 -1.79 -10.19 -3.19
CA ASN A 28 -2.25 -9.53 -4.40
C ASN A 28 -1.27 -9.83 -5.56
N THR A 29 -1.81 -10.32 -6.68
CA THR A 29 -1.04 -10.71 -7.87
C THR A 29 -1.33 -9.85 -9.10
N THR A 30 -2.07 -8.75 -8.95
CA THR A 30 -2.54 -7.94 -10.10
C THR A 30 -2.18 -6.46 -10.01
N LEU A 31 -2.09 -5.92 -8.80
CA LEU A 31 -1.88 -4.50 -8.55
C LEU A 31 -0.41 -4.16 -8.74
N ASN A 32 -0.12 -3.38 -9.78
CA ASN A 32 1.23 -2.91 -10.09
C ASN A 32 1.54 -1.54 -9.47
N LYS A 33 0.52 -0.70 -9.22
CA LYS A 33 0.69 0.64 -8.66
C LYS A 33 -0.29 0.95 -7.53
N LEU A 34 0.22 1.45 -6.42
CA LEU A 34 -0.57 1.91 -5.27
C LEU A 34 -0.09 3.29 -4.81
N ASP A 35 -0.99 4.27 -4.87
CA ASP A 35 -0.75 5.63 -4.37
C ASP A 35 -1.49 5.85 -3.05
N LEU A 36 -0.71 6.09 -1.99
CA LEU A 36 -1.15 6.38 -0.62
C LEU A 36 -0.69 7.77 -0.15
N TRP A 37 -0.35 8.68 -1.06
CA TRP A 37 0.13 10.01 -0.69
C TRP A 37 -0.88 10.78 0.20
N GLY A 38 -0.41 11.49 1.23
CA GLY A 38 -1.26 12.32 2.09
C GLY A 38 -2.25 11.55 2.97
N ASN A 39 -1.89 10.36 3.47
CA ASN A 39 -2.79 9.47 4.23
C ASN A 39 -2.52 9.37 5.74
N GLU A 40 -1.73 10.27 6.31
CA GLU A 40 -1.39 10.25 7.75
C GLU A 40 -0.73 8.92 8.20
N ILE A 41 -0.03 8.25 7.27
CA ILE A 41 0.72 7.01 7.54
C ILE A 41 2.06 7.39 8.15
N THR A 42 2.34 6.91 9.37
CA THR A 42 3.60 7.13 10.07
C THR A 42 4.62 6.05 9.71
N GLU A 43 5.82 6.12 10.29
CA GLU A 43 6.86 5.10 10.15
C GLU A 43 6.37 3.68 10.50
N ASN A 44 5.44 3.54 11.45
CA ASN A 44 4.87 2.25 11.82
C ASN A 44 3.99 1.67 10.70
N GLY A 45 3.13 2.49 10.10
CA GLY A 45 2.30 2.08 8.97
C GLY A 45 3.13 1.73 7.73
N VAL A 46 4.17 2.53 7.46
CA VAL A 46 5.14 2.25 6.40
C VAL A 46 5.85 0.92 6.65
N HIS A 47 6.27 0.62 7.88
CA HIS A 47 6.90 -0.66 8.22
C HIS A 47 6.02 -1.87 7.82
N TYR A 48 4.72 -1.83 8.09
CA TYR A 48 3.81 -2.90 7.67
C TYR A 48 3.78 -3.09 6.16
N LEU A 49 3.69 -1.98 5.40
CA LEU A 49 3.68 -2.02 3.94
C LEU A 49 4.97 -2.62 3.39
N PHE A 50 6.14 -2.21 3.90
CA PHE A 50 7.43 -2.75 3.48
C PHE A 50 7.60 -4.24 3.81
N GLU A 51 7.12 -4.71 4.95
CA GLU A 51 7.11 -6.14 5.27
C GLU A 51 6.26 -6.95 4.27
N ALA A 52 5.14 -6.39 3.78
CA ALA A 52 4.34 -7.05 2.74
C ALA A 52 5.06 -7.12 1.38
N LEU A 53 5.86 -6.10 1.03
CA LEU A 53 6.61 -6.07 -0.24
C LEU A 53 7.68 -7.15 -0.36
N ARG A 54 8.11 -7.77 0.76
CA ARG A 54 8.99 -8.95 0.71
C ARG A 54 8.34 -10.16 0.04
N TYR A 55 7.01 -10.23 0.09
CA TYR A 55 6.20 -11.32 -0.45
C TYR A 55 5.50 -10.94 -1.75
N ASN A 56 5.09 -9.68 -1.90
CA ASN A 56 4.49 -9.20 -3.13
C ASN A 56 5.54 -9.11 -4.25
N ARG A 57 5.26 -9.73 -5.42
CA ARG A 57 6.18 -9.77 -6.57
C ARG A 57 5.72 -8.95 -7.78
N VAL A 58 4.59 -8.26 -7.65
CA VAL A 58 3.92 -7.58 -8.77
C VAL A 58 3.82 -6.08 -8.56
N LEU A 59 3.79 -5.58 -7.32
CA LEU A 59 3.74 -4.16 -7.05
C LEU A 59 5.07 -3.51 -7.46
N LEU A 60 5.02 -2.67 -8.47
CA LEU A 60 6.17 -1.98 -9.04
C LEU A 60 6.35 -0.59 -8.44
N GLU A 61 5.25 0.06 -8.07
CA GLU A 61 5.24 1.43 -7.54
C GLU A 61 4.34 1.52 -6.31
N LEU A 62 4.92 1.98 -5.20
CA LEU A 62 4.23 2.32 -3.96
C LEU A 62 4.62 3.74 -3.56
N GLU A 63 3.63 4.63 -3.45
CA GLU A 63 3.83 6.00 -2.98
C GLU A 63 3.25 6.17 -1.58
N VAL A 64 4.12 6.38 -0.59
CA VAL A 64 3.79 6.55 0.84
C VAL A 64 4.53 7.77 1.36
N GLY A 65 4.04 8.95 1.00
CA GLY A 65 4.64 10.24 1.36
C GLY A 65 3.58 11.22 1.86
N ALA A 66 4.05 12.24 2.58
CA ALA A 66 3.28 13.45 2.86
C ALA A 66 3.32 14.42 1.68
#